data_AF-A0A091C4X3-F1
#
_entry.id   AF-A0A091C4X3-F1
#
_cell.length_a   1.000
_cell.length_b   1.000
_cell.length_c   1.000
_cell.angle_alpha   90.00
_cell.angle_beta   90.00
_cell.angle_gamma   90.00
#
_symmetry.space_group_name_H-M   'P 1'
#
loop_
_entity.id
_entity.type
_entity.pdbx_description
1 polymer ?
#
loop_
_entity_poly.entity_id
_entity_poly.type
_entity_poly.pdbx_seq_one_letter_code
_entity_poly.pdbx_strand_id
1 'polypeptide(L)'
;MSPAAAARARWPRALAWVLAAPLLLPVLWLGSAFATPQPDVWPHLFGQVLPAATRNTLALLALLAVFALVPGVGFAWASARFEFPGRRFFDWALVLPLALPGYVVAFVYVGLADYAGPLQTAWRALGGSPAGFPELRSVPGAAAVLALVLYPYVFLVVRAAFLRQGSAAMDAARSLGHGPVAAFFRAALPMARPAWVAGLTLVLLEALADFGAVSILGVDTLATTVYKTWFGLYSLTAAAQLAFGLVGVVGLVLVLERLGRGRGRHAGPQLVPPPRRVLRG
;
A
#
# COMPACT_ATOMS: atom_id res chain seq x y z
N MET A 1 45.30 -1.88 -23.79
CA MET A 1 43.83 -1.86 -23.62
C MET A 1 43.38 -3.30 -23.40
N SER A 2 43.02 -3.66 -22.16
CA SER A 2 42.74 -5.05 -21.77
C SER A 2 41.31 -5.47 -22.20
N PRO A 3 41.11 -6.68 -22.77
CA PRO A 3 39.80 -7.17 -23.24
C PRO A 3 38.81 -7.60 -22.14
N ALA A 4 39.01 -7.21 -20.88
CA ALA A 4 38.27 -7.75 -19.73
C ALA A 4 36.90 -7.09 -19.42
N ALA A 5 36.27 -6.35 -20.34
CA ALA A 5 35.09 -5.53 -20.04
C ALA A 5 33.76 -5.94 -20.72
N ALA A 6 33.68 -7.07 -21.44
CA ALA A 6 32.53 -7.37 -22.29
C ALA A 6 31.79 -8.70 -22.03
N ALA A 7 31.87 -9.27 -20.83
CA ALA A 7 31.04 -10.42 -20.44
C ALA A 7 29.75 -9.98 -19.72
N ARG A 8 28.91 -9.18 -20.37
CA ARG A 8 27.50 -9.05 -19.94
C ARG A 8 26.80 -10.33 -20.36
N ALA A 9 26.50 -11.21 -19.40
CA ALA A 9 25.75 -12.44 -19.61
C ALA A 9 24.46 -12.14 -20.40
N ARG A 10 24.49 -12.43 -21.71
CA ARG A 10 23.30 -12.37 -22.57
C ARG A 10 22.45 -13.57 -22.22
N TRP A 11 21.65 -13.46 -21.17
CA TRP A 11 20.58 -14.43 -20.93
C TRP A 11 19.79 -14.53 -22.25
N PRO A 12 19.66 -15.72 -22.85
CA PRO A 12 18.97 -15.84 -24.12
C PRO A 12 17.53 -15.39 -23.88
N ARG A 13 17.03 -14.45 -24.69
CA ARG A 13 15.66 -13.92 -24.57
C ARG A 13 14.62 -15.04 -24.50
N ALA A 14 14.90 -16.18 -25.15
CA ALA A 14 14.12 -17.41 -25.07
C ALA A 14 13.95 -17.93 -23.63
N LEU A 15 15.01 -17.97 -22.82
CA LEU A 15 14.94 -18.40 -21.42
C LEU A 15 14.06 -17.46 -20.59
N ALA A 16 14.13 -16.14 -20.83
CA ALA A 16 13.25 -15.18 -20.15
C ALA A 16 11.78 -15.41 -20.50
N TRP A 17 11.46 -15.70 -21.77
CA TRP A 17 10.08 -16.04 -22.18
C TRP A 17 9.61 -17.36 -21.61
N VAL A 18 10.46 -18.38 -21.57
CA VAL A 18 10.14 -19.68 -20.95
C VAL A 18 9.85 -19.51 -19.46
N LEU A 19 10.61 -18.67 -18.75
CA LEU A 19 10.39 -18.39 -17.34
C LEU A 19 9.15 -17.50 -17.10
N ALA A 20 8.82 -16.60 -18.04
CA ALA A 20 7.67 -15.70 -17.93
C ALA A 20 6.34 -16.36 -18.37
N ALA A 21 6.37 -17.32 -19.29
CA ALA A 21 5.17 -17.92 -19.86
C ALA A 21 4.21 -18.49 -18.81
N PRO A 22 4.65 -19.26 -17.79
CA PRO A 22 3.77 -19.75 -16.74
C PRO A 22 3.04 -18.64 -15.96
N LEU A 23 3.67 -17.48 -15.80
CA LEU A 23 3.07 -16.33 -15.10
C LEU A 23 2.00 -15.64 -15.95
N LEU A 24 2.07 -15.77 -17.28
CA LEU A 24 1.07 -15.21 -18.19
C LEU A 24 -0.13 -16.14 -18.38
N LEU A 25 0.02 -17.45 -18.16
CA LEU A 25 -1.06 -18.42 -18.37
C LEU A 25 -2.36 -18.07 -17.64
N PRO A 26 -2.37 -17.73 -16.33
CA PRO A 26 -3.62 -17.37 -15.64
C PRO A 26 -4.27 -16.12 -16.24
N VAL A 27 -3.47 -15.11 -16.61
CA VAL A 27 -3.98 -13.86 -17.20
C VAL A 27 -4.57 -14.12 -18.59
N LEU A 28 -3.94 -14.98 -19.39
CA LEU A 28 -4.46 -15.40 -20.69
C LEU A 28 -5.76 -16.19 -20.55
N TRP A 29 -5.84 -17.10 -19.57
CA TRP A 29 -7.06 -17.83 -19.27
C TRP A 29 -8.20 -16.90 -18.84
N LEU A 30 -7.92 -15.93 -17.96
CA LEU A 30 -8.89 -14.89 -17.58
C LEU A 30 -9.38 -14.10 -18.81
N GLY A 31 -8.48 -13.74 -19.73
CA GLY A 31 -8.83 -13.06 -20.98
C GLY A 31 -9.69 -13.91 -21.91
N SER A 32 -9.46 -15.23 -21.95
CA SER A 32 -10.25 -16.16 -22.76
C SER A 32 -11.72 -16.24 -22.33
N ALA A 33 -12.04 -15.89 -21.08
CA ALA A 33 -13.41 -15.88 -20.57
C ALA A 33 -14.32 -14.88 -21.32
N PHE A 34 -13.77 -13.88 -22.01
CA PHE A 34 -14.57 -12.98 -22.86
C PHE A 34 -15.09 -13.64 -24.14
N ALA A 35 -14.58 -14.83 -24.51
CA ALA A 35 -15.13 -15.61 -25.63
C ALA A 35 -16.53 -16.18 -25.32
N THR A 36 -16.96 -16.19 -24.06
CA THR A 36 -18.26 -16.68 -23.60
C THR A 36 -19.06 -15.55 -22.94
N PRO A 37 -19.90 -14.83 -23.70
CA PRO A 37 -20.74 -13.76 -23.18
C PRO A 37 -21.68 -14.24 -22.06
N GLN A 38 -21.96 -13.38 -21.07
CA GLN A 38 -22.82 -13.66 -19.91
C GLN A 38 -24.00 -12.66 -19.86
N PRO A 39 -24.93 -12.69 -20.84
CA PRO A 39 -25.97 -11.66 -20.98
C PRO A 39 -26.93 -11.59 -19.79
N ASP A 40 -27.10 -12.67 -19.03
CA ASP A 40 -27.99 -12.71 -17.87
C ASP A 40 -27.34 -12.13 -16.60
N VAL A 41 -26.01 -12.12 -16.53
CA VAL A 41 -25.25 -11.72 -15.34
C VAL A 41 -24.80 -10.25 -15.43
N TRP A 42 -24.33 -9.82 -16.59
CA TRP A 42 -23.76 -8.48 -16.78
C TRP A 42 -24.72 -7.32 -16.47
N PRO A 43 -26.01 -7.34 -16.86
CA PRO A 43 -26.94 -6.27 -16.53
C PRO A 43 -27.11 -6.10 -15.01
N HIS A 44 -27.19 -7.20 -14.26
CA HIS A 44 -27.25 -7.16 -12.80
C HIS A 44 -25.94 -6.62 -12.19
N LEU A 45 -24.78 -7.07 -12.68
CA LEU A 45 -23.49 -6.58 -12.21
C LEU A 45 -23.31 -5.07 -12.44
N PHE A 46 -23.62 -4.57 -13.65
CA PHE A 46 -23.51 -3.14 -13.96
C PHE A 46 -24.54 -2.30 -13.22
N GLY A 47 -25.76 -2.80 -13.04
CA GLY A 47 -26.83 -2.05 -12.39
C GLY A 47 -26.69 -1.93 -10.87
N GLN A 48 -26.22 -2.99 -10.20
CA GLN A 48 -26.33 -3.07 -8.73
C GLN A 48 -24.99 -3.27 -8.02
N VAL A 49 -24.02 -3.95 -8.63
CA VAL A 49 -22.83 -4.43 -7.91
C VAL A 49 -21.59 -3.58 -8.21
N LEU A 50 -21.26 -3.39 -9.48
CA LEU A 50 -20.03 -2.71 -9.92
C LEU A 50 -19.95 -1.24 -9.50
N PRO A 51 -21.02 -0.43 -9.55
CA PRO A 51 -20.94 0.97 -9.10
C PRO A 51 -20.57 1.09 -7.62
N ALA A 52 -21.20 0.28 -6.77
CA ALA A 52 -20.92 0.25 -5.34
C ALA A 52 -19.51 -0.27 -5.05
N ALA A 53 -19.13 -1.41 -5.68
CA ALA A 53 -17.82 -2.00 -5.51
C ALA A 53 -16.67 -1.10 -5.98
N THR A 54 -16.86 -0.40 -7.10
CA THR A 54 -15.88 0.57 -7.63
C THR A 54 -15.75 1.76 -6.69
N ARG A 55 -16.86 2.34 -6.23
CA ARG A 55 -16.84 3.47 -5.28
C ARG A 55 -16.14 3.09 -3.99
N ASN A 56 -16.47 1.94 -3.41
CA ASN A 56 -15.87 1.44 -2.19
C ASN A 56 -14.38 1.15 -2.37
N THR A 57 -13.97 0.55 -3.50
CA THR A 57 -12.56 0.29 -3.80
C THR A 57 -11.78 1.60 -3.93
N LEU A 58 -12.29 2.58 -4.67
CA LEU A 58 -11.63 3.88 -4.81
C LEU A 58 -11.53 4.63 -3.48
N ALA A 59 -12.61 4.63 -2.69
CA ALA A 59 -12.63 5.25 -1.37
C ALA A 59 -11.67 4.55 -0.40
N LEU A 60 -11.62 3.21 -0.42
CA LEU A 60 -10.67 2.41 0.36
C LEU A 60 -9.24 2.78 0.00
N LEU A 61 -8.88 2.78 -1.28
CA LEU A 61 -7.52 3.10 -1.74
C LEU A 61 -7.12 4.53 -1.39
N ALA A 62 -8.03 5.50 -1.52
CA ALA A 62 -7.75 6.90 -1.19
C ALA A 62 -7.49 7.09 0.32
N LEU A 63 -8.35 6.52 1.18
CA LEU A 63 -8.19 6.59 2.63
C LEU A 63 -6.95 5.82 3.08
N LEU A 64 -6.75 4.62 2.55
CA LEU A 64 -5.58 3.79 2.83
C LEU A 64 -4.28 4.51 2.46
N ALA A 65 -4.25 5.22 1.33
CA ALA A 65 -3.08 5.98 0.94
C ALA A 65 -2.68 7.00 2.00
N VAL A 66 -3.65 7.74 2.54
CA VAL A 66 -3.41 8.72 3.60
C VAL A 66 -3.00 8.01 4.89
N PHE A 67 -3.76 7.00 5.31
CA PHE A 67 -3.52 6.29 6.57
C PHE A 67 -2.24 5.47 6.59
N ALA A 68 -1.71 5.03 5.44
CA ALA A 68 -0.42 4.36 5.35
C ALA A 68 0.75 5.35 5.20
N LEU A 69 0.57 6.44 4.44
CA LEU A 69 1.63 7.44 4.23
C LEU A 69 1.98 8.19 5.51
N VAL A 70 0.99 8.61 6.29
CA VAL A 70 1.21 9.39 7.51
C VAL A 70 2.14 8.65 8.50
N PRO A 71 1.81 7.43 8.98
CA PRO A 71 2.71 6.66 9.83
C PRO A 71 3.96 6.20 9.09
N GLY A 72 3.85 5.74 7.83
CA GLY A 72 5.00 5.24 7.07
C GLY A 72 6.11 6.28 6.89
N VAL A 73 5.75 7.48 6.42
CA VAL A 73 6.69 8.60 6.25
C VAL A 73 7.10 9.17 7.61
N GLY A 74 6.18 9.31 8.55
CA GLY A 74 6.45 9.85 9.89
C GLY A 74 7.48 9.02 10.65
N PHE A 75 7.29 7.71 10.72
CA PHE A 75 8.23 6.79 11.35
C PHE A 75 9.55 6.68 10.57
N ALA A 76 9.50 6.73 9.24
CA ALA A 76 10.71 6.72 8.42
C ALA A 76 11.56 7.96 8.71
N TRP A 77 10.92 9.12 8.82
CA TRP A 77 11.58 10.37 9.19
C TRP A 77 12.15 10.30 10.61
N ALA A 78 11.34 9.86 11.56
CA ALA A 78 11.73 9.81 12.96
C ALA A 78 12.96 8.91 13.18
N SER A 79 12.90 7.70 12.62
CA SER A 79 14.00 6.72 12.69
C SER A 79 15.24 7.13 11.90
N ALA A 80 15.09 7.80 10.74
CA ALA A 80 16.24 8.23 9.96
C ALA A 80 16.95 9.43 10.59
N ARG A 81 16.20 10.37 11.19
CA ARG A 81 16.73 11.69 11.57
C ARG A 81 17.16 11.82 13.03
N PHE A 82 16.43 11.20 13.96
CA PHE A 82 16.63 11.38 15.39
C PHE A 82 17.31 10.17 16.03
N GLU A 83 18.07 10.43 17.09
CA GLU A 83 18.53 9.40 18.03
C GLU A 83 17.73 9.51 19.33
N PHE A 84 17.18 8.38 19.78
CA PHE A 84 16.37 8.27 21.00
C PHE A 84 16.56 6.89 21.65
N PRO A 85 16.38 6.77 22.98
CA PRO A 85 16.51 5.49 23.67
C PRO A 85 15.48 4.49 23.13
N GLY A 86 15.92 3.25 22.87
CA GLY A 86 15.05 2.21 22.32
C GLY A 86 14.89 2.23 20.80
N ARG A 87 15.55 3.15 20.07
CA ARG A 87 15.49 3.22 18.60
C ARG A 87 15.69 1.86 17.91
N ARG A 88 16.68 1.06 18.34
CA ARG A 88 16.95 -0.25 17.75
C ARG A 88 15.76 -1.20 17.86
N PHE A 89 15.02 -1.12 18.97
CA PHE A 89 13.80 -1.89 19.14
C PHE A 89 12.71 -1.43 18.16
N PHE A 90 12.46 -0.12 18.08
CA PHE A 90 11.46 0.42 17.16
C PHE A 90 11.80 0.17 15.67
N ASP A 91 13.08 0.22 15.30
CA ASP A 91 13.52 0.00 13.90
C ASP A 91 13.06 -1.37 13.35
N TRP A 92 13.03 -2.43 14.18
CA TRP A 92 12.49 -3.73 13.75
C TRP A 92 11.01 -3.91 14.12
N ALA A 93 10.56 -3.39 15.27
CA ALA A 93 9.19 -3.53 15.73
C ALA A 93 8.18 -2.89 14.75
N LEU A 94 8.55 -1.77 14.12
CA LEU A 94 7.74 -1.09 13.10
C LEU A 94 7.58 -1.92 11.81
N VAL A 95 8.37 -2.97 11.63
CA VAL A 95 8.28 -3.87 10.47
C VAL A 95 7.42 -5.10 10.78
N LEU A 96 7.25 -5.43 12.07
CA LEU A 96 6.49 -6.61 12.51
C LEU A 96 5.08 -6.73 11.92
N PRO A 97 4.31 -5.65 11.72
CA PRO A 97 2.96 -5.79 11.17
C PRO A 97 2.92 -6.52 9.83
N LEU A 98 3.98 -6.47 9.01
CA LEU A 98 4.06 -7.21 7.74
C LEU A 98 4.05 -8.73 7.92
N ALA A 99 4.40 -9.23 9.10
CA ALA A 99 4.35 -10.66 9.39
C ALA A 99 2.92 -11.15 9.69
N LEU A 100 1.97 -10.24 9.94
CA LEU A 100 0.60 -10.57 10.27
C LEU A 100 -0.26 -10.59 8.99
N PRO A 101 -0.99 -11.68 8.71
CA PRO A 101 -1.94 -11.69 7.60
C PRO A 101 -3.04 -10.65 7.83
N GLY A 102 -3.37 -9.85 6.81
CA GLY A 102 -4.35 -8.77 6.91
C GLY A 102 -5.73 -9.22 7.43
N TYR A 103 -6.20 -10.39 6.99
CA TYR A 103 -7.47 -10.96 7.43
C TYR A 103 -7.48 -11.32 8.93
N VAL A 104 -6.35 -11.80 9.48
CA VAL A 104 -6.24 -12.11 10.92
C VAL A 104 -6.35 -10.83 11.72
N VAL A 105 -5.65 -9.77 11.27
CA VAL A 105 -5.72 -8.45 11.92
C VAL A 105 -7.13 -7.90 11.86
N ALA A 106 -7.81 -7.97 10.70
CA ALA A 106 -9.21 -7.58 10.57
C ALA A 106 -10.12 -8.32 11.56
N PHE A 107 -9.95 -9.63 11.71
CA PHE A 107 -10.73 -10.43 12.65
C PHE A 107 -10.51 -9.99 14.10
N VAL A 108 -9.26 -9.79 14.50
CA VAL A 108 -8.90 -9.31 15.84
C VAL A 108 -9.50 -7.94 16.10
N TYR A 109 -9.37 -6.99 15.16
CA TYR A 109 -9.90 -5.65 15.31
C TYR A 109 -11.43 -5.63 15.38
N VAL A 110 -12.12 -6.48 14.63
CA VAL A 110 -13.58 -6.66 14.77
C VAL A 110 -13.93 -7.12 16.19
N GLY A 111 -13.23 -8.10 16.74
CA GLY A 111 -13.47 -8.56 18.12
C GLY A 111 -13.13 -7.50 19.18
N LEU A 112 -12.09 -6.70 18.96
CA LEU A 112 -11.73 -5.58 19.85
C LEU A 112 -12.78 -4.47 19.86
N ALA A 113 -13.36 -4.20 18.69
CA ALA A 113 -14.34 -3.15 18.44
C ALA A 113 -15.80 -3.59 18.65
N ASP A 114 -16.04 -4.87 18.93
CA ASP A 114 -17.38 -5.40 19.20
C ASP A 114 -17.96 -4.83 20.50
N TYR A 115 -19.28 -4.99 20.70
CA TYR A 115 -20.00 -4.41 21.83
C TYR A 115 -19.45 -4.83 23.20
N ALA A 116 -19.13 -6.12 23.33
CA ALA A 116 -18.48 -6.69 24.50
C ALA A 116 -16.94 -6.56 24.46
N GLY A 117 -16.39 -6.04 23.37
CA GLY A 117 -14.96 -5.87 23.15
C GLY A 117 -14.34 -4.83 24.09
N PRO A 118 -13.02 -4.92 24.34
CA PRO A 118 -12.32 -4.01 25.23
C PRO A 118 -12.37 -2.55 24.77
N LEU A 119 -12.34 -2.28 23.46
CA LEU A 119 -12.34 -0.90 22.97
C LEU A 119 -13.70 -0.24 23.21
N GLN A 120 -14.80 -0.91 22.89
CA GLN A 120 -16.14 -0.37 23.09
C GLN A 120 -16.51 -0.32 24.57
N THR A 121 -15.99 -1.25 25.39
CA THR A 121 -16.14 -1.20 26.85
C THR A 121 -15.40 -0.01 27.45
N ALA A 122 -14.15 0.23 27.05
CA ALA A 122 -13.38 1.39 27.48
C ALA A 122 -14.02 2.71 27.04
N TRP A 123 -14.52 2.78 25.80
CA TRP A 123 -15.27 3.94 25.30
C TRP A 123 -16.49 4.27 26.17
N ARG A 124 -17.28 3.26 26.54
CA ARG A 124 -18.45 3.43 27.42
C ARG A 124 -18.05 3.82 28.84
N ALA A 125 -16.96 3.29 29.36
CA ALA A 125 -16.43 3.67 30.67
C ALA A 125 -16.00 5.15 30.73
N LEU A 126 -15.55 5.72 29.61
CA LEU A 126 -15.21 7.14 29.47
C LEU A 126 -16.43 8.05 29.22
N GLY A 127 -17.66 7.51 29.31
CA GLY A 127 -18.90 8.26 29.08
C GLY A 127 -19.35 8.30 27.61
N GLY A 128 -18.68 7.55 26.73
CA GLY A 128 -19.07 7.42 25.33
C GLY A 128 -20.34 6.58 25.15
N SER A 129 -21.22 6.98 24.24
CA SER A 129 -22.40 6.18 23.91
C SER A 129 -22.05 5.02 22.96
N PRO A 130 -22.73 3.87 23.02
CA PRO A 130 -22.51 2.78 22.07
C PRO A 130 -22.64 3.20 20.60
N ALA A 131 -23.65 4.04 20.30
CA ALA A 131 -23.93 4.54 18.96
C ALA A 131 -22.90 5.57 18.46
N GLY A 132 -22.15 6.21 19.37
CA GLY A 132 -21.08 7.14 19.02
C GLY A 132 -19.73 6.46 18.75
N PHE A 133 -19.64 5.14 18.93
CA PHE A 133 -18.40 4.40 18.68
C PHE A 133 -18.19 4.22 17.16
N PRO A 134 -16.98 4.46 16.63
CA PRO A 134 -16.71 4.35 15.19
C PRO A 134 -17.02 2.95 14.65
N GLU A 135 -17.83 2.88 13.59
CA GLU A 135 -18.13 1.63 12.92
C GLU A 135 -16.91 1.11 12.16
N LEU A 136 -16.30 0.04 12.66
CA LEU A 136 -15.12 -0.53 12.04
C LEU A 136 -15.44 -1.34 10.76
N ARG A 137 -16.66 -1.88 10.66
CA ARG A 137 -17.18 -2.56 9.47
C ARG A 137 -17.61 -1.57 8.39
N SER A 138 -16.68 -0.71 8.00
CA SER A 138 -16.89 0.40 7.08
C SER A 138 -15.65 0.60 6.21
N VAL A 139 -15.78 1.34 5.10
CA VAL A 139 -14.64 1.65 4.23
C VAL A 139 -13.50 2.36 4.98
N PRO A 140 -13.76 3.39 5.82
CA PRO A 140 -12.70 4.00 6.63
C PRO A 140 -12.08 3.04 7.65
N GLY A 141 -12.89 2.18 8.28
CA GLY A 141 -12.40 1.16 9.21
C GLY A 141 -11.47 0.15 8.53
N ALA A 142 -11.85 -0.33 7.35
CA ALA A 142 -11.00 -1.19 6.51
C ALA A 142 -9.71 -0.51 6.08
N ALA A 143 -9.77 0.75 5.64
CA ALA A 143 -8.58 1.52 5.31
C ALA A 143 -7.62 1.65 6.52
N ALA A 144 -8.17 1.92 7.72
CA ALA A 144 -7.37 2.07 8.93
C ALA A 144 -6.71 0.74 9.36
N VAL A 145 -7.48 -0.35 9.36
CA VAL A 145 -6.97 -1.69 9.70
C VAL A 145 -5.89 -2.13 8.72
N LEU A 146 -6.13 -1.99 7.41
CA LEU A 146 -5.14 -2.32 6.39
C LEU A 146 -3.90 -1.43 6.50
N ALA A 147 -4.06 -0.14 6.80
CA ALA A 147 -2.93 0.77 6.97
C ALA A 147 -2.00 0.32 8.11
N LEU A 148 -2.53 -0.19 9.22
CA LEU A 148 -1.73 -0.69 10.34
C LEU A 148 -0.85 -1.88 9.98
N VAL A 149 -1.26 -2.67 8.99
CA VAL A 149 -0.50 -3.81 8.47
C VAL A 149 0.45 -3.37 7.35
N LEU A 150 0.00 -2.47 6.46
CA LEU A 150 0.66 -2.18 5.19
C LEU A 150 1.55 -0.92 5.22
N TYR A 151 1.42 -0.02 6.20
CA TYR A 151 2.33 1.14 6.34
C TYR A 151 3.83 0.79 6.33
N PRO A 152 4.29 -0.40 6.79
CA PRO A 152 5.71 -0.69 6.81
C PRO A 152 6.34 -0.75 5.40
N TYR A 153 5.55 -1.04 4.35
CA TYR A 153 6.03 -0.92 2.96
C TYR A 153 6.47 0.51 2.63
N VAL A 154 5.71 1.51 3.05
CA VAL A 154 6.09 2.92 2.92
C VAL A 154 7.29 3.23 3.80
N PHE A 155 7.25 2.82 5.07
CA PHE A 155 8.32 3.04 6.04
C PHE A 155 9.68 2.58 5.53
N LEU A 156 9.79 1.34 5.06
CA LEU A 156 11.06 0.75 4.63
C LEU A 156 11.68 1.51 3.45
N VAL A 157 10.89 1.78 2.42
CA VAL A 157 11.36 2.43 1.19
C VAL A 157 11.72 3.90 1.44
N VAL A 158 10.90 4.61 2.22
CA VAL A 158 11.12 6.03 2.54
C VAL A 158 12.29 6.20 3.50
N ARG A 159 12.44 5.33 4.50
CA ARG A 159 13.56 5.38 5.45
C ARG A 159 14.88 5.20 4.71
N ALA A 160 14.97 4.25 3.78
CA ALA A 160 16.15 4.08 2.95
C ALA A 160 16.47 5.33 2.12
N ALA A 161 15.46 6.04 1.61
CA ALA A 161 15.65 7.28 0.88
C ALA A 161 16.17 8.41 1.77
N PHE A 162 15.59 8.61 2.96
CA PHE A 162 16.05 9.63 3.90
C PHE A 162 17.49 9.38 4.38
N LEU A 163 17.86 8.12 4.61
CA LEU A 163 19.24 7.77 4.99
C LEU A 163 20.25 8.07 3.87
N ARG A 164 19.86 7.87 2.60
CA ARG A 164 20.73 8.18 1.43
C ARG A 164 20.82 9.66 1.12
N GLN A 165 19.76 10.43 1.36
CA GLN A 165 19.68 11.84 0.97
C GLN A 165 20.62 12.76 1.76
N GLY A 166 21.06 12.36 2.95
CA GLY A 166 21.86 13.25 3.78
C GLY A 166 21.04 14.34 4.49
N SER A 167 21.73 15.26 5.17
CA SER A 167 21.12 16.46 5.76
C SER A 167 21.28 17.71 4.91
N ALA A 168 22.05 17.64 3.81
CA ALA A 168 22.46 18.79 3.02
C ALA A 168 21.28 19.64 2.51
N ALA A 169 20.26 19.02 1.92
CA ALA A 169 19.09 19.74 1.43
C ALA A 169 18.29 20.42 2.56
N MET A 170 18.24 19.80 3.74
CA MET A 170 17.59 20.38 4.90
C MET A 170 18.40 21.50 5.54
N ASP A 171 19.72 21.33 5.64
CA ASP A 171 20.60 22.34 6.23
C ASP A 171 20.63 23.59 5.32
N ALA A 172 20.63 23.42 4.00
CA ALA A 172 20.46 24.52 3.04
C ALA A 172 19.12 25.24 3.22
N ALA A 173 18.00 24.51 3.32
CA ALA A 173 16.69 25.11 3.56
C ALA A 173 16.65 25.90 4.89
N ARG A 174 17.30 25.38 5.94
CA ARG A 174 17.43 26.06 7.23
C ARG A 174 18.28 27.32 7.16
N SER A 175 19.38 27.32 6.41
CA SER A 175 20.21 28.51 6.21
C SER A 175 19.48 29.61 5.45
N LEU A 176 18.47 29.26 4.65
CA LEU A 176 17.55 30.20 4.00
C LEU A 176 16.41 30.69 4.92
N GLY A 177 16.48 30.42 6.23
CA GLY A 177 15.50 30.89 7.21
C GLY A 177 14.27 29.99 7.38
N HIS A 178 14.23 28.80 6.76
CA HIS A 178 13.13 27.87 7.01
C HIS A 178 13.27 27.13 8.34
N GLY A 179 12.18 27.09 9.11
CA GLY A 179 12.06 26.24 10.29
C GLY A 179 12.11 24.74 9.95
N PRO A 180 12.30 23.85 10.94
CA PRO A 180 12.48 22.41 10.70
C PRO A 180 11.30 21.74 9.98
N VAL A 181 10.07 22.14 10.32
CA VAL A 181 8.85 21.64 9.69
C VAL A 181 8.75 22.11 8.23
N ALA A 182 9.03 23.39 7.97
CA ALA A 182 9.05 23.93 6.62
C ALA A 182 10.13 23.27 5.76
N ALA A 183 11.33 23.05 6.30
CA ALA A 183 12.42 22.34 5.63
C ALA A 183 12.04 20.90 5.28
N PHE A 184 11.30 20.20 6.17
CA PHE A 184 10.79 18.87 5.88
C PHE A 184 9.83 18.86 4.69
N PHE A 185 8.77 19.67 4.72
CA PHE A 185 7.75 19.67 3.67
C PHE A 185 8.23 20.28 2.34
N ARG A 186 9.20 21.20 2.37
CA ARG A 186 9.71 21.88 1.16
C ARG A 186 10.94 21.24 0.54
N ALA A 187 11.75 20.52 1.31
CA ALA A 187 12.99 19.92 0.83
C ALA A 187 13.00 18.39 0.99
N ALA A 188 12.87 17.89 2.22
CA ALA A 188 13.05 16.45 2.48
C ALA A 188 11.97 15.59 1.81
N LEU A 189 10.68 15.91 2.04
CA LEU A 189 9.56 15.10 1.55
C LEU A 189 9.42 15.11 0.01
N PRO A 190 9.56 16.27 -0.69
CA PRO A 190 9.53 16.29 -2.15
C PRO A 190 10.70 15.52 -2.79
N MET A 191 11.89 15.58 -2.18
CA MET A 191 13.05 14.80 -2.67
C MET A 191 12.88 13.30 -2.43
N ALA A 192 12.17 12.90 -1.37
CA ALA A 192 11.80 11.52 -1.11
C ALA A 192 10.59 11.04 -1.95
N ARG A 193 10.05 11.86 -2.87
CA ARG A 193 8.88 11.52 -3.70
C ARG A 193 8.96 10.19 -4.43
N PRO A 194 10.05 9.83 -5.12
CA PRO A 194 10.15 8.54 -5.78
C PRO A 194 10.00 7.36 -4.78
N ALA A 195 10.45 7.55 -3.54
CA ALA A 195 10.42 6.51 -2.52
C ALA A 195 9.04 6.33 -1.90
N TRP A 196 8.36 7.41 -1.48
CA TRP A 196 7.03 7.27 -0.89
C TRP A 196 5.97 6.91 -1.92
N VAL A 197 6.12 7.31 -3.19
CA VAL A 197 5.25 6.85 -4.29
C VAL A 197 5.42 5.35 -4.50
N ALA A 198 6.66 4.86 -4.60
CA ALA A 198 6.90 3.42 -4.77
C ALA A 198 6.38 2.58 -3.59
N GLY A 199 6.61 3.04 -2.35
CA GLY A 199 6.07 2.39 -1.16
C GLY A 199 4.54 2.40 -1.13
N LEU A 200 3.92 3.52 -1.48
CA LEU A 200 2.46 3.63 -1.56
C LEU A 200 1.89 2.70 -2.64
N THR A 201 2.53 2.60 -3.80
CA THR A 201 2.06 1.69 -4.85
C THR A 201 2.04 0.25 -4.38
N LEU A 202 3.05 -0.22 -3.62
CA LEU A 202 3.01 -1.55 -3.04
C LEU A 202 1.79 -1.72 -2.12
N VAL A 203 1.51 -0.74 -1.26
CA VAL A 203 0.32 -0.74 -0.39
C VAL A 203 -0.99 -0.82 -1.19
N LEU A 204 -1.12 -0.04 -2.26
CA LEU A 204 -2.34 -0.02 -3.08
C LEU A 204 -2.52 -1.33 -3.87
N LEU A 205 -1.44 -1.95 -4.32
CA LEU A 205 -1.49 -3.24 -5.01
C LEU A 205 -1.92 -4.36 -4.07
N GLU A 206 -1.37 -4.39 -2.85
CA GLU A 206 -1.79 -5.34 -1.80
C GLU A 206 -3.28 -5.17 -1.49
N ALA A 207 -3.75 -3.94 -1.31
CA ALA A 207 -5.17 -3.68 -1.00
C ALA A 207 -6.12 -4.02 -2.17
N LEU A 208 -5.69 -3.85 -3.43
CA LEU A 208 -6.47 -4.29 -4.59
C LEU A 208 -6.58 -5.82 -4.68
N ALA A 209 -5.59 -6.54 -4.17
CA ALA A 209 -5.57 -8.00 -4.13
C ALA A 209 -6.17 -8.58 -2.84
N ASP A 210 -6.37 -7.77 -1.79
CA ASP A 210 -6.89 -8.24 -0.51
C ASP A 210 -8.39 -8.50 -0.58
N PHE A 211 -8.74 -9.79 -0.53
CA PHE A 211 -10.11 -10.25 -0.35
C PHE A 211 -10.45 -10.47 1.14
N GLY A 212 -9.54 -11.06 1.91
CA GLY A 212 -9.84 -11.59 3.23
C GLY A 212 -10.16 -10.51 4.25
N ALA A 213 -9.32 -9.49 4.38
CA ALA A 213 -9.50 -8.44 5.38
C ALA A 213 -10.78 -7.62 5.12
N VAL A 214 -10.98 -7.21 3.87
CA VAL A 214 -12.15 -6.41 3.47
C VAL A 214 -13.45 -7.22 3.56
N SER A 215 -13.43 -8.53 3.31
CA SER A 215 -14.60 -9.39 3.49
C SER A 215 -15.02 -9.52 4.96
N ILE A 216 -14.06 -9.62 5.89
CA ILE A 216 -14.32 -9.70 7.33
C ILE A 216 -14.95 -8.40 7.84
N LEU A 217 -14.49 -7.28 7.28
CA LEU A 217 -15.01 -5.95 7.59
C LEU A 217 -16.29 -5.61 6.83
N GLY A 218 -16.81 -6.53 6.00
CA GLY A 218 -18.08 -6.36 5.28
C GLY A 218 -18.02 -5.30 4.17
N VAL A 219 -16.85 -4.99 3.64
CA VAL A 219 -16.68 -3.97 2.60
C VAL A 219 -16.69 -4.61 1.23
N ASP A 220 -17.69 -4.26 0.42
CA ASP A 220 -17.80 -4.71 -0.97
C ASP A 220 -16.80 -3.97 -1.85
N THR A 221 -15.67 -4.59 -2.14
CA THR A 221 -14.65 -4.14 -3.12
C THR A 221 -14.69 -4.96 -4.40
N LEU A 222 -13.99 -4.52 -5.44
CA LEU A 222 -13.86 -5.28 -6.69
C LEU A 222 -13.33 -6.71 -6.46
N ALA A 223 -12.38 -6.89 -5.53
CA ALA A 223 -11.86 -8.21 -5.16
C ALA A 223 -12.95 -9.10 -4.55
N THR A 224 -13.77 -8.56 -3.64
CA THR A 224 -14.90 -9.32 -3.07
C THR A 224 -15.97 -9.62 -4.11
N THR A 225 -16.18 -8.74 -5.08
CA THR A 225 -17.15 -8.96 -6.16
C THR A 225 -16.75 -10.13 -7.04
N VAL A 226 -15.46 -10.31 -7.34
CA VAL A 226 -14.96 -11.50 -8.07
C VAL A 226 -15.37 -12.78 -7.32
N TYR A 227 -15.08 -12.84 -6.02
CA TYR A 227 -15.41 -14.00 -5.19
C TYR A 227 -16.92 -14.26 -5.11
N LYS A 228 -17.72 -13.21 -4.84
CA LYS A 228 -19.19 -13.29 -4.77
C LYS A 228 -19.82 -13.68 -6.10
N THR A 229 -19.24 -13.28 -7.23
CA THR A 229 -19.74 -13.69 -8.56
C THR A 229 -19.49 -15.18 -8.80
N TRP A 230 -18.35 -15.70 -8.37
CA TRP A 230 -18.07 -17.12 -8.50
C TRP A 230 -18.93 -17.97 -7.55
N PHE A 231 -18.93 -17.69 -6.25
CA PHE A 231 -19.60 -18.55 -5.26
C PHE A 231 -21.04 -18.17 -4.97
N GLY A 232 -21.42 -16.91 -5.14
CA GLY A 232 -22.78 -16.43 -4.91
C GLY A 232 -23.68 -16.56 -6.14
N LEU A 233 -23.15 -16.24 -7.32
CA LEU A 233 -23.88 -16.38 -8.60
C LEU A 233 -23.54 -17.66 -9.36
N TYR A 234 -22.66 -18.52 -8.82
CA TYR A 234 -22.20 -19.77 -9.44
C TYR A 234 -21.65 -19.61 -10.86
N SER A 235 -21.16 -18.40 -11.21
CA SER A 235 -20.64 -18.09 -12.54
C SER A 235 -19.13 -17.86 -12.50
N LEU A 236 -18.38 -18.93 -12.78
CA LEU A 236 -16.92 -18.88 -12.89
C LEU A 236 -16.48 -17.97 -14.06
N THR A 237 -17.20 -18.03 -15.19
CA THR A 237 -16.90 -17.22 -16.37
C THR A 237 -17.04 -15.73 -16.10
N ALA A 238 -18.14 -15.29 -15.48
CA ALA A 238 -18.32 -13.88 -15.14
C ALA A 238 -17.28 -13.41 -14.11
N ALA A 239 -16.97 -14.25 -13.10
CA ALA A 239 -15.91 -13.96 -12.14
C ALA A 239 -14.54 -13.81 -12.81
N ALA A 240 -14.20 -14.65 -13.79
CA ALA A 240 -12.96 -14.55 -14.55
C ALA A 240 -12.89 -13.25 -15.38
N GLN A 241 -13.98 -12.84 -16.00
CA GLN A 241 -14.05 -11.56 -16.73
C GLN A 241 -13.85 -10.36 -15.78
N LEU A 242 -14.44 -10.39 -14.58
CA LEU A 242 -14.24 -9.37 -13.55
C LEU A 242 -12.79 -9.35 -13.03
N ALA A 243 -12.20 -10.53 -12.78
CA ALA A 243 -10.81 -10.65 -12.36
C ALA A 243 -9.85 -10.11 -13.42
N PHE A 244 -10.12 -10.34 -14.71
CA PHE A 244 -9.36 -9.73 -15.80
C PHE A 244 -9.47 -8.19 -15.77
N GLY A 245 -10.66 -7.65 -15.51
CA GLY A 245 -10.87 -6.21 -15.29
C GLY A 245 -10.05 -5.67 -14.12
N LEU A 246 -9.99 -6.38 -13.00
CA LEU A 246 -9.18 -6.02 -11.83
C LEU A 246 -7.68 -6.04 -12.14
N VAL A 247 -7.19 -7.01 -12.93
CA VAL A 247 -5.81 -7.00 -13.46
C VAL A 247 -5.56 -5.76 -14.31
N GLY A 248 -6.54 -5.33 -15.11
CA GLY A 248 -6.50 -4.05 -15.84
C GLY A 248 -6.35 -2.84 -14.91
N VAL A 249 -7.09 -2.79 -13.80
CA VAL A 249 -6.98 -1.73 -12.77
C VAL A 249 -5.59 -1.73 -12.14
N VAL A 250 -5.04 -2.89 -11.79
CA VAL A 250 -3.66 -3.03 -11.30
C VAL A 250 -2.65 -2.51 -12.33
N GLY A 251 -2.83 -2.88 -13.60
CA GLY A 251 -2.02 -2.37 -14.71
C GLY A 251 -2.09 -0.85 -14.84
N LEU A 252 -3.28 -0.27 -14.71
CA LEU A 252 -3.47 1.19 -14.71
C LEU A 252 -2.72 1.87 -13.56
N VAL A 253 -2.82 1.34 -12.33
CA VAL A 253 -2.08 1.87 -11.16
C VAL A 253 -0.58 1.85 -11.42
N LEU A 254 -0.04 0.76 -11.98
CA LEU A 254 1.37 0.65 -12.33
C LEU A 254 1.80 1.62 -13.44
N VAL A 255 0.95 1.87 -14.43
CA VAL A 255 1.23 2.84 -15.49
C VAL A 255 1.24 4.26 -14.93
N LEU A 256 0.24 4.64 -14.13
CA LEU A 256 0.17 5.94 -13.47
C LEU A 256 1.39 6.19 -12.57
N GLU A 257 1.82 5.16 -11.85
CA GLU A 257 3.03 5.19 -11.03
C GLU A 257 4.28 5.45 -11.86
N ARG A 258 4.46 4.71 -12.97
CA ARG A 258 5.62 4.88 -13.87
C ARG A 258 5.66 6.28 -14.49
N LEU A 259 4.52 6.81 -14.89
CA LEU A 259 4.41 8.18 -15.41
C LEU A 259 4.72 9.21 -14.32
N GLY A 260 4.28 8.95 -13.08
CA GLY A 260 4.50 9.79 -11.91
C GLY A 260 5.94 9.80 -11.36
N ARG A 261 6.75 8.76 -11.63
CA ARG A 261 8.16 8.70 -11.18
C ARG A 261 9.02 9.83 -11.75
N GLY A 262 8.67 10.38 -12.91
CA GLY A 262 9.45 11.42 -13.59
C GLY A 262 10.88 10.99 -13.91
N ARG A 263 11.59 11.75 -14.75
CA ARG A 263 13.03 11.53 -15.05
C ARG A 263 13.91 12.01 -13.88
N GLY A 264 13.60 11.60 -12.65
CA GLY A 264 14.39 11.90 -11.47
C GLY A 264 15.81 11.37 -11.65
N ARG A 265 16.72 12.25 -12.10
CA ARG A 265 18.15 11.98 -12.22
C ARG A 265 18.59 11.36 -10.91
N HIS A 266 19.15 10.17 -11.02
CA HIS A 266 19.76 9.46 -9.90
C HIS A 266 20.79 10.41 -9.30
N ALA A 267 20.47 11.03 -8.16
CA ALA A 267 21.48 11.69 -7.36
C ALA A 267 22.51 10.60 -7.04
N GLY A 268 23.72 10.78 -7.59
CA GLY A 268 24.81 9.82 -7.40
C GLY A 268 25.03 9.54 -5.91
N PRO A 269 25.58 8.37 -5.56
CA PRO A 269 25.74 7.95 -4.18
C PRO A 269 26.55 9.00 -3.40
N GLN A 270 25.90 9.76 -2.52
CA GLN A 270 26.62 10.46 -1.47
C GLN A 270 27.08 9.41 -0.46
N LEU A 271 28.38 9.13 -0.47
CA LEU A 271 29.04 8.06 0.28
C LEU A 271 29.12 8.31 1.80
N VAL A 272 28.57 9.41 2.32
CA VAL A 272 28.68 9.78 3.73
C VAL A 272 27.28 10.01 4.32
N PRO A 273 26.79 9.10 5.19
CA PRO A 273 25.53 9.31 5.90
C PRO A 273 25.64 10.54 6.83
N PRO A 274 24.58 11.35 6.96
CA PRO A 274 24.63 12.60 7.69
C PRO A 274 24.71 12.36 9.20
N PRO A 275 25.33 13.27 9.98
CA PRO A 275 25.38 13.16 11.43
C PRO A 275 23.98 13.25 12.03
N ARG A 276 23.65 12.27 12.88
CA ARG A 276 22.35 12.17 13.55
C ARG A 276 22.30 13.13 14.73
N ARG A 277 21.15 13.77 14.95
CA ARG A 277 20.96 14.76 16.03
C ARG A 277 20.36 14.10 17.26
N VAL A 278 20.96 14.35 18.42
CA VAL A 278 20.43 13.95 19.73
C VAL A 278 19.35 14.94 20.15
N LEU A 279 18.15 14.46 20.46
CA LEU A 279 17.11 15.28 21.07
C LEU A 279 17.47 15.48 22.55
N ARG A 280 17.74 16.73 22.95
CA ARG A 280 17.76 17.13 24.36
C ARG A 280 16.43 17.81 24.66
N GLY A 281 15.73 17.31 25.67
CA GLY A 281 14.58 17.98 26.27
C GLY A 281 15.00 19.22 27.03
#